data_AF-A0A239D3E4-F1
#
_entry.id   AF-A0A239D3E4-F1
#
_cell.length_a   1.000
_cell.length_b   1.000
_cell.length_c   1.000
_cell.angle_alpha   90.00
_cell.angle_beta   90.00
_cell.angle_gamma   90.00
#
_symmetry.space_group_name_H-M   'P 1'
#
loop_
_entity.id
_entity.type
_entity.pdbx_description
1 polymer ?
#
loop_
_entity_poly.entity_id
_entity_poly.type
_entity_poly.pdbx_seq_one_letter_code
_entity_poly.pdbx_strand_id
1 'polypeptide(L)' 'MDIFSVPDRKTVKNRVHVDLATTSATHQTELVARLQDLGATPADVGQGDVPWTVLAGPEGNGFCVLTPG' A
#
# COMPACT_ATOMS: atom_id res chain seq x y z
N MET A 1 -9.52 -17.16 -3.48
CA MET A 1 -8.39 -16.47 -2.84
C MET A 1 -8.96 -15.79 -1.63
N ASP A 2 -8.68 -16.33 -0.45
CA ASP A 2 -9.28 -15.93 0.82
C ASP A 2 -8.30 -15.02 1.56
N ILE A 3 -8.73 -13.83 1.97
CA ILE A 3 -7.92 -12.87 2.73
C ILE A 3 -8.45 -12.89 4.17
N PHE A 4 -7.67 -13.50 5.07
CA PHE A 4 -7.95 -13.46 6.51
C PHE A 4 -7.46 -12.13 7.09
N SER A 5 -8.37 -11.37 7.71
CA SER A 5 -8.01 -10.19 8.49
C SER A 5 -7.50 -10.62 9.85
N VAL A 6 -6.22 -10.36 10.15
CA VAL A 6 -5.59 -10.65 11.44
C VAL A 6 -5.80 -9.45 12.38
N PRO A 7 -6.44 -9.61 13.55
CA PRO A 7 -6.54 -8.54 14.53
C PRO A 7 -5.31 -8.60 15.44
N ASP A 8 -4.15 -8.19 14.96
CA ASP A 8 -3.00 -7.90 15.82
C ASP A 8 -2.53 -6.47 15.56
N ARG A 9 -2.82 -5.58 16.51
CA ARG A 9 -2.22 -4.23 16.51
C ARG A 9 -0.72 -4.41 16.70
N LYS A 10 0.05 -4.41 15.61
CA LYS A 10 1.51 -4.49 15.66
C LYS A 10 2.07 -3.32 16.47
N THR A 11 2.52 -3.61 17.69
CA THR A 11 3.16 -2.67 18.64
C THR A 11 4.58 -2.28 18.24
N VAL A 12 5.09 -2.83 17.14
CA VAL A 12 6.39 -2.47 16.55
C VAL A 12 6.20 -2.12 15.08
N LYS A 13 6.70 -0.94 14.69
CA LYS A 13 6.73 -0.47 13.30
C LYS A 13 7.40 -1.56 12.45
N ASN A 14 6.61 -2.31 11.69
CA ASN A 14 7.11 -3.40 10.86
C ASN A 14 8.14 -2.79 9.88
N ARG A 15 9.44 -3.11 10.01
CA ARG A 15 10.53 -2.52 9.19
C ARG A 15 10.55 -3.04 7.75
N VAL A 16 9.44 -3.62 7.29
CA VAL A 16 9.30 -4.20 5.95
C VAL A 16 8.58 -3.19 5.10
N HIS A 17 9.24 -2.77 4.03
CA HIS A 17 8.65 -2.00 2.95
C HIS A 17 8.17 -2.99 1.89
N VAL A 18 6.88 -2.97 1.58
CA VAL A 18 6.33 -3.85 0.54
C VAL A 18 6.10 -3.02 -0.71
N ASP A 19 6.76 -3.41 -1.79
CA ASP A 19 6.57 -2.83 -3.12
C ASP A 19 5.62 -3.72 -3.93
N LEU A 20 4.49 -3.14 -4.34
CA LEU A 20 3.52 -3.77 -5.22
C LEU A 20 3.78 -3.29 -6.65
N ALA A 21 4.35 -4.17 -7.45
CA ALA A 21 4.53 -3.94 -8.88
C ALA A 21 3.17 -3.97 -9.60
N THR A 22 2.93 -3.00 -10.46
CA THR A 22 1.73 -2.95 -11.30
C THR A 22 2.11 -3.19 -12.75
N THR A 23 1.14 -3.68 -13.52
CA THR A 23 1.33 -4.04 -14.94
C THR A 23 0.85 -2.96 -15.90
N SER A 24 0.11 -1.97 -15.42
CA SER A 24 -0.39 -0.82 -16.17
C SER A 24 -0.77 0.31 -15.22
N ALA A 25 -0.86 1.55 -15.70
CA ALA A 25 -1.34 2.68 -14.90
C ALA A 25 -2.79 2.45 -14.41
N THR A 26 -3.63 1.82 -15.23
CA THR A 26 -4.98 1.42 -14.84
C THR A 26 -4.95 0.40 -13.70
N HIS A 27 -4.08 -0.61 -13.78
CA HIS A 27 -3.91 -1.59 -12.70
C HIS A 27 -3.40 -0.93 -11.41
N GLN A 28 -2.54 0.09 -11.52
CA GLN A 28 -2.13 0.89 -10.36
C GLN A 28 -3.32 1.58 -9.69
N THR A 29 -4.16 2.27 -10.46
CA THR A 29 -5.35 2.95 -9.91
C THR A 29 -6.33 1.95 -9.28
N GLU A 30 -6.59 0.82 -9.93
CA GLU A 30 -7.48 -0.22 -9.37
C GLU A 30 -6.93 -0.83 -8.08
N LEU A 31 -5.61 -1.08 -8.03
CA LEU A 31 -4.97 -1.64 -6.85
C LEU A 31 -4.97 -0.64 -5.69
N VAL A 32 -4.71 0.63 -5.96
CA VAL A 32 -4.83 1.71 -4.97
C VAL A 32 -6.26 1.79 -4.43
N ALA A 33 -7.28 1.77 -5.29
CA ALA A 33 -8.68 1.80 -4.87
C ALA A 33 -9.06 0.59 -4.01
N ARG A 34 -8.64 -0.62 -4.41
CA ARG A 34 -8.88 -1.84 -3.62
C ARG A 34 -8.20 -1.80 -2.26
N LEU A 35 -6.97 -1.29 -2.19
CA LEU A 35 -6.26 -1.14 -0.93
C LEU A 35 -6.96 -0.12 -0.02
N GLN A 36 -7.49 0.96 -0.59
CA GLN A 36 -8.30 1.93 0.15
C GLN A 36 -9.60 1.32 0.69
N ASP A 37 -10.30 0.51 -0.10
CA ASP A 37 -11.50 -0.22 0.36
C ASP A 37 -11.19 -1.20 1.51
N LEU A 38 -9.97 -1.75 1.54
CA LEU A 38 -9.47 -2.59 2.63
C LEU A 38 -8.99 -1.78 3.86
N GLY A 39 -9.12 -0.46 3.83
CA GLY A 39 -8.77 0.44 4.92
C GLY A 39 -7.36 1.02 4.85
N ALA A 40 -6.67 0.90 3.72
CA ALA A 40 -5.40 1.59 3.52
C ALA A 40 -5.61 3.09 3.24
N THR A 41 -4.81 3.93 3.86
CA THR A 41 -4.86 5.38 3.68
C THR A 41 -3.62 5.88 2.95
N PRO A 42 -3.71 6.92 2.10
CA PRO A 42 -2.53 7.59 1.56
C PRO A 42 -1.56 7.99 2.66
N ALA A 43 -0.29 7.63 2.48
CA ALA A 43 0.78 7.96 3.40
C ALA A 43 1.79 8.87 2.69
N ASP A 44 2.11 10.00 3.31
CA ASP A 44 3.22 10.83 2.88
C ASP A 44 4.45 10.47 3.75
N VAL A 45 5.45 9.86 3.11
CA VAL A 45 6.74 9.54 3.72
C VAL A 45 7.84 10.52 3.31
N GLY A 46 7.48 11.66 2.71
CA GLY A 46 8.43 12.61 2.16
C GLY A 46 8.98 12.18 0.80
N GLN A 47 8.22 11.37 0.04
CA GLN A 47 8.68 10.83 -1.24
C GLN A 47 8.83 11.87 -2.36
N GLY A 48 8.22 13.05 -2.24
CA GLY A 48 8.24 14.07 -3.29
C GLY A 48 7.43 13.66 -4.53
N ASP A 49 7.83 14.15 -5.70
CA ASP A 49 7.18 13.84 -6.98
C ASP A 49 7.71 12.52 -7.54
N VAL A 50 7.13 11.42 -7.09
CA VAL A 50 7.47 10.06 -7.52
C VAL A 50 6.30 9.42 -8.25
N PRO A 51 6.56 8.55 -9.23
CA PRO A 51 5.49 7.94 -10.02
C PRO A 51 4.74 6.82 -9.27
N TRP A 52 5.17 6.46 -8.05
CA TRP A 52 4.50 5.47 -7.21
C TRP A 52 3.68 6.09 -6.09
N THR A 53 2.61 5.40 -5.69
CA THR A 53 1.72 5.84 -4.59
C THR A 53 2.09 5.10 -3.30
N VAL A 54 2.23 5.82 -2.19
CA VAL A 54 2.50 5.21 -0.87
C VAL A 54 1.20 5.15 -0.07
N LEU A 55 0.88 3.97 0.46
CA LEU A 55 -0.30 3.71 1.29
C LEU A 55 0.12 3.11 2.63
N ALA A 56 -0.58 3.46 3.70
CA ALA A 56 -0.48 2.83 5.01
C ALA A 56 -1.73 2.00 5.27
N GLY A 57 -1.58 0.71 5.51
CA GLY A 57 -2.68 -0.16 5.92
C GLY A 57 -3.20 0.16 7.33
N PRO A 58 -4.38 -0.35 7.69
CA PRO A 58 -5.02 -0.08 8.99
C PRO A 58 -4.20 -0.59 10.19
N GLU A 59 -3.29 -1.54 9.97
CA GLU A 59 -2.35 -2.04 10.97
C GLU A 59 -1.10 -1.15 11.15
N GLY A 60 -0.94 -0.08 10.36
CA GLY A 60 0.23 0.81 10.39
C GLY A 60 1.42 0.35 9.54
N ASN A 61 1.24 -0.66 8.69
CA ASN A 61 2.25 -1.11 7.72
C ASN A 61 2.18 -0.26 6.45
N GLY A 62 3.32 0.25 5.97
CA GLY A 62 3.40 1.04 4.74
C GLY A 62 3.78 0.20 3.53
N PHE A 63 3.18 0.48 2.38
CA PHE A 63 3.44 -0.18 1.10
C PHE A 63 3.49 0.86 -0.04
N CYS A 64 4.32 0.60 -1.05
CA CYS A 64 4.40 1.40 -2.27
C CYS A 64 3.72 0.67 -3.42
N VAL A 65 2.88 1.37 -4.17
CA VAL A 65 2.26 0.88 -5.40
C VAL A 65 3.00 1.51 -6.57
N LEU A 66 3.91 0.72 -7.17
CA LEU A 66 4.78 1.17 -8.25
C LEU A 66 3.97 1.37 -9.53
N THR A 67 4.27 2.42 -10.29
CA THR A 67 3.89 2.51 -11.71
C THR A 67 4.56 1.39 -12.51
N PRO A 68 3.93 0.90 -13.60
CA PRO A 68 4.61 0.04 -14.55
C PRO A 68 5.84 0.78 -15.13
N GLY A 69 6.97 0.07 -15.20
CA GLY A 69 8.17 0.53 -15.91
C GLY A 69 8.09 0.30 -17.40
#